data_AF-A0A975ABK6-F1
#
_entry.id   AF-A0A975ABK6-F1
#
_cell.length_a   1.000
_cell.length_b   1.000
_cell.length_c   1.000
_cell.angle_alpha   90.00
_cell.angle_beta   90.00
_cell.angle_gamma   90.00
#
_symmetry.space_group_name_H-M   'P 1'
#
loop_
_entity.id
_entity.type
_entity.pdbx_description
1 polymer ?
#
loop_
_entity_poly.entity_id
_entity_poly.type
_entity_poly.pdbx_seq_one_letter_code
_entity_poly.pdbx_strand_id
1 'polypeptide(L)'
;MARMRWRAQKSAADRQLSNWTRRRVLSWSLFVLAGVIAVQHVVAHGGFQPLPLSMGWQDLLVGYPMAAVLAVAGAIALDPNPRI
;
A
#
# COMPACT_ATOMS: atom_id res chain seq x y z
N MET A 1 -36.36 -16.27 -12.81
CA MET A 1 -35.33 -16.10 -11.75
C MET A 1 -33.92 -15.81 -12.26
N ALA A 2 -33.43 -16.47 -13.33
CA ALA A 2 -32.06 -16.28 -13.84
C ALA A 2 -31.68 -14.82 -14.17
N ARG A 3 -32.57 -14.04 -14.81
CA ARG A 3 -32.34 -12.62 -15.12
C ARG A 3 -32.18 -11.72 -13.89
N MET A 4 -32.84 -12.04 -12.77
CA MET A 4 -32.68 -11.29 -11.51
C MET A 4 -31.33 -11.55 -10.86
N ARG A 5 -30.87 -12.82 -10.85
CA ARG A 5 -29.54 -13.19 -10.36
C ARG A 5 -28.42 -12.49 -11.15
N TRP A 6 -28.56 -12.40 -12.47
CA TRP A 6 -27.60 -11.71 -13.33
C TRP A 6 -27.51 -10.20 -13.03
N ARG A 7 -28.65 -9.52 -12.87
CA ARG A 7 -28.67 -8.09 -12.49
C ARG A 7 -28.05 -7.84 -11.11
N ALA A 8 -28.32 -8.72 -10.15
CA ALA A 8 -27.73 -8.65 -8.81
C ALA A 8 -26.19 -8.82 -8.85
N GLN A 9 -25.69 -9.79 -9.64
CA GLN A 9 -24.25 -9.97 -9.85
C GLN A 9 -23.60 -8.76 -10.52
N LYS A 10 -24.23 -8.18 -11.55
CA LYS A 10 -23.71 -6.99 -12.24
C LYS A 10 -23.65 -5.79 -11.30
N SER A 11 -24.69 -5.56 -10.49
CA SER A 11 -24.71 -4.49 -9.50
C SER A 11 -23.65 -4.65 -8.41
N ALA A 12 -23.36 -5.89 -7.98
CA ALA A 12 -22.29 -6.16 -7.03
C ALA A 12 -20.90 -5.88 -7.65
N ALA A 13 -20.68 -6.31 -8.90
CA ALA A 13 -19.45 -6.03 -9.64
C ALA A 13 -19.24 -4.53 -9.85
N ASP A 14 -20.28 -3.80 -10.25
CA ASP A 14 -20.22 -2.33 -10.46
C ASP A 14 -19.90 -1.60 -9.14
N ARG A 15 -20.47 -2.05 -8.01
CA ARG A 15 -20.12 -1.52 -6.67
C ARG A 15 -18.68 -1.81 -6.27
N GLN A 16 -18.14 -2.97 -6.63
CA GLN A 16 -16.77 -3.34 -6.32
C GLN A 16 -15.78 -2.56 -7.21
N LEU A 17 -16.13 -2.33 -8.47
CA LEU A 17 -15.34 -1.57 -9.44
C LEU A 17 -15.33 -0.06 -9.18
N SER A 18 -16.42 0.51 -8.64
CA SER A 18 -16.51 1.97 -8.42
C SER A 18 -15.40 2.50 -7.52
N ASN A 19 -14.98 1.70 -6.54
CA ASN A 19 -13.92 2.05 -5.59
C ASN A 19 -12.56 1.41 -5.95
N TRP A 20 -12.53 0.51 -6.94
CA TRP A 20 -11.33 -0.24 -7.31
C TRP A 20 -10.19 0.68 -7.74
N THR A 21 -10.46 1.67 -8.60
CA THR A 21 -9.44 2.62 -9.06
C THR A 21 -8.83 3.41 -7.90
N ARG A 22 -9.66 3.90 -6.97
CA ARG A 22 -9.19 4.65 -5.81
C ARG A 22 -8.36 3.79 -4.86
N ARG A 23 -8.83 2.57 -4.57
CA ARG A 23 -8.10 1.60 -3.74
C ARG A 23 -6.78 1.20 -4.36
N ARG A 24 -6.76 0.99 -5.68
CA ARG A 24 -5.55 0.67 -6.43
C ARG A 24 -4.55 1.82 -6.36
N VAL A 25 -4.97 3.06 -6.63
CA VAL A 25 -4.09 4.24 -6.52
C VAL A 25 -3.51 4.34 -5.11
N LEU A 26 -4.35 4.26 -4.07
CA LEU A 26 -3.90 4.30 -2.67
C LEU A 26 -2.86 3.20 -2.36
N SER A 27 -3.13 1.97 -2.79
CA SER A 27 -2.25 0.82 -2.55
C SER A 27 -0.89 1.02 -3.21
N TRP A 28 -0.88 1.44 -4.48
CA TRP A 28 0.36 1.71 -5.21
C TRP A 28 1.14 2.87 -4.59
N SER A 29 0.47 3.93 -4.14
CA SER A 29 1.13 5.01 -3.41
C SER A 29 1.79 4.51 -2.12
N LEU A 30 1.13 3.64 -1.36
CA LEU A 30 1.69 3.05 -0.14
C LEU A 30 2.90 2.16 -0.43
N PHE A 31 2.85 1.33 -1.48
CA PHE A 31 3.98 0.49 -1.88
C PHE A 31 5.16 1.33 -2.38
N VAL A 32 4.91 2.37 -3.18
CA VAL A 32 5.97 3.28 -3.63
C VAL A 32 6.63 3.96 -2.43
N LEU A 33 5.84 4.45 -1.48
CA LEU A 33 6.38 5.10 -0.28
C LEU A 33 7.19 4.12 0.58
N ALA A 34 6.69 2.89 0.78
CA ALA A 34 7.42 1.84 1.48
C ALA A 34 8.77 1.54 0.81
N GLY A 35 8.77 1.40 -0.52
CA GLY A 35 9.97 1.17 -1.31
C GLY A 35 10.97 2.33 -1.21
N VAL A 36 10.51 3.58 -1.29
CA VAL A 36 11.37 4.76 -1.15
C VAL A 36 12.06 4.79 0.21
N ILE A 37 11.32 4.54 1.30
CA ILE A 37 11.88 4.51 2.66
C ILE A 37 12.89 3.37 2.79
N ALA A 38 12.55 2.16 2.33
CA ALA A 38 13.45 1.01 2.41
C ALA A 38 14.75 1.23 1.62
N VAL A 39 14.65 1.73 0.38
CA VAL A 39 15.83 2.04 -0.44
C VAL A 39 16.67 3.13 0.22
N GLN A 40 16.04 4.21 0.68
CA GLN A 40 16.77 5.30 1.32
C GLN A 40 17.49 4.85 2.59
N HIS A 41 16.90 3.96 3.39
CA HIS A 41 17.52 3.36 4.58
C HIS A 41 18.77 2.54 4.22
N VAL A 42 18.67 1.66 3.22
CA VAL A 42 19.82 0.85 2.76
C VAL A 42 20.94 1.74 2.22
N VAL A 43 20.59 2.78 1.46
CA VAL A 43 21.54 3.72 0.88
C VAL A 43 22.21 4.59 1.96
N ALA A 44 21.47 4.98 3.00
CA ALA A 44 22.00 5.67 4.17
C ALA A 44 23.01 4.82 4.95
N HIS A 45 22.75 3.52 5.11
CA HIS A 45 23.72 2.57 5.66
C HIS A 45 24.98 2.42 4.79
N GLY A 46 24.87 2.67 3.48
CA GLY A 46 26.00 2.76 2.55
C GLY A 46 26.78 4.07 2.63
N GLY A 47 26.43 4.99 3.54
CA GLY A 47 27.10 6.29 3.72
C GLY A 47 26.64 7.40 2.78
N PHE A 48 25.61 7.16 1.96
CA PHE A 48 25.03 8.17 1.08
C PHE A 48 23.64 8.56 1.58
N GLN A 49 23.42 9.83 1.89
CA GLN A 49 22.18 10.28 2.53
C GLN A 49 21.56 11.43 1.75
N PRO A 50 20.94 11.14 0.60
CA PRO A 50 20.41 12.17 -0.30
C PRO A 50 19.17 12.88 0.25
N LEU A 51 18.47 12.28 1.23
CA LEU A 51 17.23 12.78 1.80
C LEU A 51 17.28 12.73 3.33
N PRO A 52 16.78 13.74 4.05
CA PRO A 52 16.75 13.78 5.51
C PRO A 52 15.55 13.00 6.08
N LEU A 53 15.24 11.84 5.53
CA LEU A 53 14.07 11.04 5.92
C LEU A 53 14.36 10.07 7.08
N SER A 54 15.63 9.75 7.29
CA SER A 54 16.02 8.63 8.16
C SER A 54 17.44 8.88 8.69
N MET A 55 17.54 9.72 9.73
CA MET A 55 18.81 10.17 10.32
C MET A 55 18.99 9.61 11.74
N GLY A 56 20.18 9.08 12.04
CA GLY A 56 20.55 8.61 13.37
C GLY A 56 19.63 7.50 13.90
N TRP A 57 19.12 7.65 15.13
CA TRP A 57 18.24 6.64 15.75
C TRP A 57 16.87 6.49 15.09
N GLN A 58 16.40 7.50 14.34
CA GLN A 58 15.17 7.39 13.54
C GLN A 58 15.33 6.36 12.42
N ASP A 59 16.55 6.24 11.89
CA ASP A 59 16.86 5.29 10.83
C ASP A 59 16.62 3.85 11.28
N LEU A 60 17.05 3.52 12.50
CA LEU A 60 16.90 2.19 13.08
C LEU A 60 15.47 1.86 13.53
N LEU A 61 14.81 2.80 14.20
CA LEU A 61 13.53 2.53 14.88
C LEU A 61 12.31 2.79 13.99
N VAL A 62 12.46 3.58 12.94
CA VAL A 62 11.34 4.02 12.10
C VAL A 62 11.49 3.52 10.67
N GLY A 63 12.69 3.47 10.07
CA GLY A 63 12.89 3.10 8.66
C GLY A 63 12.23 1.78 8.24
N TYR A 64 12.78 0.65 8.69
CA TYR A 64 12.23 -0.68 8.38
C TYR A 64 10.81 -0.92 8.90
N PRO A 65 10.50 -0.58 10.18
CA PRO A 65 9.15 -0.76 10.71
C PRO A 65 8.09 0.04 9.94
N MET A 66 8.40 1.28 9.56
CA MET A 66 7.47 2.11 8.78
C MET A 66 7.30 1.58 7.36
N ALA A 67 8.38 1.15 6.70
CA ALA A 67 8.28 0.50 5.40
C ALA A 67 7.40 -0.76 5.46
N ALA A 68 7.55 -1.59 6.50
CA ALA A 68 6.72 -2.77 6.71
C ALA A 68 5.24 -2.41 6.93
N VAL A 69 4.95 -1.44 7.79
CA VAL A 69 3.57 -0.97 8.04
C VAL A 69 2.92 -0.44 6.77
N LEU A 70 3.64 0.36 5.98
CA LEU A 70 3.15 0.89 4.70
C LEU A 70 2.88 -0.22 3.69
N ALA A 71 3.77 -1.21 3.59
CA ALA A 71 3.57 -2.36 2.71
C ALA A 71 2.35 -3.19 3.11
N VAL A 72 2.17 -3.46 4.42
CA VAL A 72 0.98 -4.16 4.94
C VAL A 72 -0.29 -3.36 4.68
N ALA A 73 -0.28 -2.06 4.96
CA ALA A 73 -1.41 -1.18 4.67
C ALA A 73 -1.74 -1.14 3.18
N GLY A 74 -0.73 -1.12 2.31
CA GLY A 74 -0.89 -1.20 0.85
C GLY A 74 -1.53 -2.52 0.41
N ALA A 75 -1.13 -3.64 1.00
CA ALA A 75 -1.72 -4.95 0.72
C ALA A 75 -3.20 -5.02 1.14
N ILE A 76 -3.53 -4.52 2.33
CA ILE A 76 -4.92 -4.45 2.84
C ILE A 76 -5.78 -3.55 1.95
N ALA A 77 -5.23 -2.40 1.53
CA ALA A 77 -5.92 -1.47 0.64
C ALA A 77 -6.17 -2.07 -0.75
N LEU A 78 -5.29 -2.97 -1.21
CA LEU A 78 -5.41 -3.61 -2.51
C LEU A 78 -6.46 -4.71 -2.49
N ASP A 79 -6.54 -5.49 -1.42
CA ASP A 79 -7.52 -6.57 -1.28
C ASP A 79 -8.93 -5.99 -1.11
N PRO A 80 -9.89 -6.24 -2.02
CA PRO A 80 -11.29 -5.79 -1.90
C PRO A 80 -12.04 -6.41 -0.71
N ASN A 81 -11.53 -7.48 -0.10
CA ASN A 81 -12.12 -8.15 1.05
C ASN A 81 -11.04 -8.64 2.04
N PRO A 82 -10.30 -7.72 2.69
CA PRO A 82 -9.21 -8.09 3.58
C PRO A 82 -9.76 -8.83 4.80
N ARG A 83 -9.27 -10.05 5.02
CA ARG A 83 -9.58 -10.86 6.21
C ARG A 83 -8.51 -10.56 7.26
N ILE A 84 -8.77 -9.55 8.08
CA ILE A 84 -7.93 -9.13 9.21
C ILE A 84 -8.52 -9.64 10.51
#